data_AF-A0A660XU01-F1
#
_entry.id   AF-A0A660XU01-F1
#
_cell.length_a   1.000
_cell.length_b   1.000
_cell.length_c   1.000
_cell.angle_alpha   90.00
_cell.angle_beta   90.00
_cell.angle_gamma   90.00
#
_symmetry.space_group_name_H-M   'P 1'
#
loop_
_entity.id
_entity.type
_entity.pdbx_description
1 polymer ?
#
loop_
_entity_poly.entity_id
_entity_poly.type
_entity_poly.pdbx_seq_one_letter_code
_entity_poly.pdbx_strand_id
1 'polypeptide(L)'
;MGLGEGLGRLIEEVKAPYRDVSILATGYRLGIPVTIHVTIGGDIVHEHPNCNGAAVGAASYTDFLIFAATISKLEGGVFLDYGSAVTGPEVYLKALAMARNVAHQEGRRIAHFTTAVFDLVPLGDDWRQEASKDDWRYYFRPYKTILVRTVADGGESFYVRGNHRATLPALYREVLRLWR
;
A
#
# COMPACT_ATOMS: atom_id res chain seq x y z
N MET A 1 7.20 1.32 -18.18
CA MET A 1 7.89 0.89 -16.94
C MET A 1 7.55 1.89 -15.87
N GLY A 2 7.13 1.43 -14.69
CA GLY A 2 6.86 2.30 -13.55
C GLY A 2 8.15 2.76 -12.85
N LEU A 3 8.03 3.65 -11.87
CA LEU A 3 9.18 4.17 -11.12
C LEU A 3 9.83 3.10 -10.26
N GLY A 4 9.03 2.28 -9.58
CA GLY A 4 9.57 1.26 -8.67
C GLY A 4 10.40 0.20 -9.41
N GLU A 5 9.87 -0.34 -10.51
CA GLU A 5 10.61 -1.25 -11.39
C GLU A 5 11.85 -0.57 -11.99
N GLY A 6 11.69 0.65 -12.52
CA GLY A 6 12.78 1.37 -13.17
C GLY A 6 13.94 1.68 -12.23
N LEU A 7 13.66 2.10 -11.00
CA LEU A 7 14.69 2.37 -10.01
C LEU A 7 15.31 1.07 -9.48
N GLY A 8 14.53 0.01 -9.27
CA GLY A 8 15.05 -1.31 -8.91
C GLY A 8 16.03 -1.86 -9.95
N ARG A 9 15.67 -1.74 -11.23
CA ARG A 9 16.53 -2.09 -12.36
C ARG A 9 17.83 -1.29 -12.38
N LEU A 10 17.73 0.04 -12.25
CA LEU A 10 18.90 0.92 -12.25
C LEU A 10 19.88 0.54 -11.13
N ILE A 11 19.38 0.33 -9.91
CA ILE A 11 20.21 -0.05 -8.75
C ILE A 11 21.00 -1.34 -9.03
N GLU A 12 20.38 -2.32 -9.70
CA GLU A 12 21.04 -3.56 -10.07
C GLU A 12 22.08 -3.38 -11.19
N GLU A 13 21.73 -2.65 -12.25
CA GLU A 13 22.62 -2.43 -13.41
C GLU A 13 23.89 -1.67 -13.02
N VAL A 14 23.75 -0.61 -12.20
CA VAL A 14 24.91 0.18 -11.74
C VAL A 14 25.65 -0.46 -10.57
N LYS A 15 25.16 -1.60 -10.06
CA LYS A 15 25.71 -2.30 -8.88
C LYS A 15 25.87 -1.35 -7.69
N ALA A 16 24.83 -0.59 -7.37
CA ALA A 16 24.92 0.41 -6.31
C ALA A 16 25.34 -0.22 -4.97
N PRO A 17 26.11 0.51 -4.13
CA PRO A 17 26.39 0.07 -2.77
C PRO A 17 25.10 -0.25 -2.01
N TYR A 18 25.11 -1.32 -1.20
CA TYR A 18 23.98 -1.75 -0.37
C TYR A 18 22.71 -2.17 -1.13
N ARG A 19 22.81 -2.52 -2.42
CA ARG A 19 21.67 -3.05 -3.21
C ARG A 19 21.05 -4.34 -2.64
N ASP A 20 21.78 -5.06 -1.80
CA ASP A 20 21.34 -6.27 -1.11
C ASP A 20 20.27 -6.00 -0.05
N VAL A 21 20.24 -4.78 0.53
CA VAL A 21 19.21 -4.35 1.49
C VAL A 21 18.11 -3.48 0.85
N SER A 22 18.19 -3.20 -0.44
CA SER A 22 17.19 -2.39 -1.16
C SER A 22 15.95 -3.22 -1.52
N ILE A 23 14.78 -2.76 -1.08
CA ILE A 23 13.48 -3.36 -1.44
C ILE A 23 13.25 -3.26 -2.96
N LEU A 24 13.60 -2.14 -3.58
CA LEU A 24 13.42 -1.90 -5.02
C LEU A 24 14.28 -2.87 -5.84
N ALA A 25 15.56 -3.00 -5.48
CA ALA A 25 16.48 -3.90 -6.16
C ALA A 25 16.06 -5.37 -5.97
N THR A 26 15.67 -5.74 -4.74
CA THR A 26 15.19 -7.09 -4.43
C THR A 26 13.91 -7.43 -5.18
N GLY A 27 12.95 -6.50 -5.23
CA GLY A 27 11.72 -6.66 -6.01
C GLY A 27 12.02 -6.89 -7.49
N TYR A 28 12.90 -6.08 -8.07
CA TYR A 28 13.34 -6.25 -9.45
C TYR A 28 14.00 -7.63 -9.70
N ARG A 29 14.96 -8.04 -8.86
CA ARG A 29 15.64 -9.35 -8.99
C ARG A 29 14.69 -10.53 -8.90
N LEU A 30 13.67 -10.44 -8.04
CA LEU A 30 12.72 -11.54 -7.78
C LEU A 30 11.47 -11.48 -8.67
N GLY A 31 11.33 -10.46 -9.52
CA GLY A 31 10.10 -10.25 -10.30
C GLY A 31 8.88 -9.95 -9.42
N ILE A 32 9.09 -9.40 -8.22
CA ILE A 32 8.03 -8.99 -7.31
C ILE A 32 7.76 -7.49 -7.54
N PRO A 33 6.52 -7.10 -7.88
CA PRO A 33 6.20 -5.70 -8.12
C PRO A 33 6.48 -4.82 -6.90
N VAL A 34 7.21 -3.74 -7.12
CA VAL A 34 7.36 -2.63 -6.18
C VAL A 34 6.96 -1.37 -6.93
N THR A 35 6.03 -0.59 -6.38
CA THR A 35 5.44 0.58 -7.02
C THR A 35 5.73 1.84 -6.21
N ILE A 36 5.92 2.96 -6.90
CA ILE A 36 6.11 4.28 -6.29
C ILE A 36 5.01 5.19 -6.80
N HIS A 37 4.19 5.70 -5.88
CA HIS A 37 3.06 6.58 -6.20
C HIS A 37 3.39 8.02 -5.80
N VAL A 38 3.84 8.78 -6.80
CA VAL A 38 4.33 10.15 -6.61
C VAL A 38 3.18 11.09 -6.22
N THR A 39 3.46 11.97 -5.26
CA THR A 39 2.59 13.08 -4.86
C THR A 39 3.31 14.39 -5.18
N ILE A 40 2.76 15.19 -6.09
CA ILE A 40 3.35 16.50 -6.42
C ILE A 40 3.46 17.35 -5.15
N GLY A 41 4.69 17.81 -4.84
CA GLY A 41 5.01 18.53 -3.60
C GLY A 41 5.27 17.65 -2.37
N GLY A 42 5.05 16.34 -2.46
CA GLY A 42 5.43 15.36 -1.43
C GLY A 42 6.81 14.74 -1.66
N ASP A 43 7.21 14.57 -2.91
CA ASP A 43 8.52 14.05 -3.28
C ASP A 43 9.53 15.18 -3.55
N ILE A 44 10.73 15.07 -2.97
CA ILE A 44 11.80 16.09 -3.08
C ILE A 44 12.37 16.24 -4.50
N VAL A 45 12.19 15.22 -5.36
CA VAL A 45 12.76 15.19 -6.71
C VAL A 45 12.14 16.22 -7.64
N HIS A 46 10.96 16.75 -7.30
CA HIS A 46 10.27 17.75 -8.10
C HIS A 46 11.01 19.09 -8.20
N GLU A 47 11.89 19.38 -7.25
CA GLU A 47 12.69 20.62 -7.22
C GLU A 47 13.90 20.57 -8.15
N HIS A 48 14.28 19.39 -8.65
CA HIS A 48 15.47 19.25 -9.47
C HIS A 48 15.22 19.81 -10.90
N PRO A 49 16.15 20.57 -11.48
CA PRO A 49 15.95 21.25 -12.76
C PRO A 49 15.69 20.32 -13.96
N ASN A 50 16.05 19.03 -13.83
CA ASN A 50 15.79 18.02 -14.87
C ASN A 50 14.46 17.26 -14.66
N CYS A 51 13.66 17.61 -13.66
CA CYS A 51 12.38 16.95 -13.40
C CYS A 51 11.43 17.16 -14.59
N ASN A 52 10.96 16.05 -15.17
CA ASN A 52 9.96 16.06 -16.22
C ASN A 52 8.63 15.56 -15.66
N GLY A 53 7.69 16.48 -15.42
CA GLY A 53 6.39 16.15 -14.85
C GLY A 53 5.57 15.15 -15.69
N ALA A 54 5.71 15.18 -17.01
CA ALA A 54 5.03 14.21 -17.89
C ALA A 54 5.60 12.80 -17.70
N ALA A 55 6.93 12.66 -17.61
CA ALA A 55 7.59 11.38 -17.36
C ALA A 55 7.24 10.83 -15.96
N VAL A 56 7.29 11.70 -14.94
CA VAL A 56 6.93 11.35 -13.56
C VAL A 56 5.47 10.90 -13.47
N GLY A 57 4.54 11.66 -14.07
CA GLY A 57 3.12 11.31 -14.08
C GLY A 57 2.85 9.99 -14.80
N ALA A 58 3.46 9.78 -15.97
CA ALA A 58 3.31 8.54 -16.73
C ALA A 58 3.84 7.32 -15.96
N ALA A 59 5.00 7.45 -15.30
CA ALA A 59 5.60 6.37 -14.55
C ALA A 59 4.82 6.06 -13.25
N SER A 60 4.36 7.09 -12.52
CA SER A 60 3.51 6.94 -11.34
C SER A 60 2.15 6.29 -11.68
N TYR A 61 1.54 6.67 -12.82
CA TYR A 61 0.31 6.05 -13.30
C TYR A 61 0.52 4.60 -13.72
N THR A 62 1.66 4.29 -14.37
CA THR A 62 2.04 2.90 -14.69
C THR A 62 2.13 2.06 -13.41
N ASP A 63 2.79 2.59 -12.37
CA ASP A 63 2.87 1.96 -11.06
C ASP A 63 1.49 1.78 -10.42
N PHE A 64 0.60 2.76 -10.55
CA PHE A 64 -0.81 2.62 -10.11
C PHE A 64 -1.53 1.46 -10.79
N LEU A 65 -1.37 1.28 -12.10
CA LEU A 65 -1.98 0.16 -12.82
C LEU A 65 -1.39 -1.19 -12.43
N ILE A 66 -0.07 -1.28 -12.21
CA ILE A 66 0.59 -2.48 -11.69
C ILE A 66 0.06 -2.84 -10.30
N PHE A 67 -0.09 -1.84 -9.43
CA PHE A 67 -0.66 -2.02 -8.12
C PHE A 67 -2.14 -2.46 -8.20
N ALA A 68 -2.95 -1.84 -9.05
CA ALA A 68 -4.35 -2.25 -9.29
C ALA A 68 -4.46 -3.69 -9.80
N ALA A 69 -3.55 -4.12 -10.69
CA ALA A 69 -3.47 -5.50 -11.15
C ALA A 69 -3.13 -6.47 -9.99
N THR A 70 -2.28 -6.05 -9.05
CA THR A 70 -1.98 -6.83 -7.84
C THR A 70 -3.21 -6.92 -6.93
N ILE A 71 -3.91 -5.81 -6.70
CA ILE A 71 -5.15 -5.75 -5.91
C ILE A 71 -6.28 -6.58 -6.53
N SER A 72 -6.30 -6.80 -7.85
CA SER A 72 -7.27 -7.70 -8.50
C SER A 72 -7.22 -9.15 -8.00
N LYS A 73 -6.11 -9.52 -7.34
CA LYS A 73 -5.85 -10.84 -6.76
C LYS A 73 -5.99 -10.85 -5.22
N LEU A 74 -6.57 -9.80 -4.63
CA LEU A 74 -6.63 -9.63 -3.17
C LEU A 74 -7.64 -10.57 -2.48
N GLU A 75 -8.56 -11.20 -3.20
CA GLU A 75 -9.49 -12.18 -2.59
C GLU A 75 -8.72 -13.32 -1.92
N GLY A 76 -8.99 -13.57 -0.64
CA GLY A 76 -8.24 -14.51 0.21
C GLY A 76 -6.85 -14.01 0.64
N GLY A 77 -6.50 -12.76 0.31
CA GLY A 77 -5.19 -12.17 0.56
C GLY A 77 -5.14 -11.24 1.76
N VAL A 78 -4.01 -10.55 1.89
CA VAL A 78 -3.72 -9.62 2.98
C VAL A 78 -3.24 -8.28 2.43
N PHE A 79 -3.77 -7.18 2.97
CA PHE A 79 -3.27 -5.84 2.73
C PHE A 79 -2.80 -5.18 4.03
N LEU A 80 -1.55 -4.72 4.07
CA LEU A 80 -0.96 -4.08 5.25
C LEU A 80 -0.63 -2.62 4.92
N ASP A 81 -1.13 -1.70 5.73
CA ASP A 81 -0.77 -0.29 5.69
C ASP A 81 0.16 0.06 6.85
N TYR A 82 1.39 0.42 6.52
CA TYR A 82 2.42 0.83 7.47
C TYR A 82 2.64 2.35 7.38
N GLY A 83 1.88 3.10 8.17
CA GLY A 83 2.04 4.54 8.40
C GLY A 83 1.76 5.46 7.21
N SER A 84 0.99 5.02 6.20
CA SER A 84 0.55 5.92 5.14
C SER A 84 -0.80 6.56 5.49
N ALA A 85 -0.78 7.83 5.90
CA ALA A 85 -2.01 8.51 6.33
C ALA A 85 -2.90 9.01 5.17
N VAL A 86 -2.33 9.20 3.97
CA VAL A 86 -3.02 9.83 2.84
C VAL A 86 -2.81 9.05 1.54
N THR A 87 -1.60 9.09 0.97
CA THR A 87 -1.34 8.54 -0.38
C THR A 87 -1.67 7.05 -0.49
N GLY A 88 -1.22 6.23 0.48
CA GLY A 88 -1.49 4.78 0.50
C GLY A 88 -2.98 4.46 0.52
N PRO A 89 -3.77 4.95 1.51
CA PRO A 89 -5.21 4.76 1.55
C PRO A 89 -5.95 5.25 0.29
N GLU A 90 -5.54 6.39 -0.27
CA GLU A 90 -6.17 6.92 -1.49
C GLU A 90 -5.87 6.02 -2.69
N VAL A 91 -4.61 5.65 -2.92
CA VAL A 91 -4.19 4.74 -4.00
C VAL A 91 -4.89 3.38 -3.86
N TYR A 92 -4.87 2.78 -2.67
CA TYR A 92 -5.54 1.52 -2.37
C TYR A 92 -7.03 1.56 -2.67
N LEU A 93 -7.74 2.59 -2.22
CA LEU A 93 -9.18 2.71 -2.44
C LEU A 93 -9.54 2.72 -3.94
N LYS A 94 -8.76 3.42 -4.77
CA LYS A 94 -9.03 3.54 -6.20
C LYS A 94 -8.66 2.26 -6.93
N ALA A 95 -7.54 1.64 -6.56
CA ALA A 95 -7.13 0.34 -7.06
C ALA A 95 -8.17 -0.74 -6.74
N LEU A 96 -8.67 -0.79 -5.49
CA LEU A 96 -9.70 -1.75 -5.08
C LEU A 96 -11.02 -1.51 -5.79
N ALA A 97 -11.44 -0.26 -5.97
CA ALA A 97 -12.66 0.06 -6.72
C ALA A 97 -12.56 -0.40 -8.18
N MET A 98 -11.44 -0.13 -8.85
CA MET A 98 -11.18 -0.62 -10.21
C MET A 98 -11.19 -2.15 -10.28
N ALA A 99 -10.49 -2.81 -9.34
CA ALA A 99 -10.42 -4.26 -9.27
C ALA A 99 -11.80 -4.91 -9.05
N ARG A 100 -12.61 -4.37 -8.14
CA ARG A 100 -13.98 -4.83 -7.87
C ARG A 100 -14.90 -4.64 -9.07
N ASN A 101 -14.79 -3.52 -9.78
CA ASN A 101 -15.58 -3.26 -10.97
C ASN A 101 -15.32 -4.30 -12.06
N VAL A 102 -14.05 -4.63 -12.33
CA VAL A 102 -13.68 -5.66 -13.30
C VAL A 102 -14.11 -7.04 -12.82
N ALA A 103 -13.84 -7.39 -11.55
CA ALA A 103 -14.24 -8.67 -10.99
C ALA A 103 -15.74 -8.91 -11.09
N HIS A 104 -16.55 -7.88 -10.81
CA HIS A 104 -18.00 -7.95 -10.92
C HIS A 104 -18.47 -8.25 -12.36
N GLN A 105 -17.87 -7.63 -13.37
CA GLN A 105 -18.17 -7.90 -14.78
C GLN A 105 -17.86 -9.36 -15.19
N GLU A 106 -16.90 -9.99 -14.52
CA GLU A 106 -16.49 -11.37 -14.73
C GLU A 106 -17.21 -12.38 -13.82
N GLY A 107 -18.20 -11.95 -13.05
CA GLY A 107 -18.91 -12.82 -12.09
C GLY A 107 -18.05 -13.26 -10.88
N ARG A 108 -16.92 -12.58 -10.65
CA ARG A 108 -16.03 -12.78 -9.48
C ARG A 108 -16.35 -11.74 -8.40
N ARG A 109 -15.83 -11.98 -7.19
CA ARG A 109 -15.94 -11.05 -6.06
C ARG A 109 -14.59 -10.87 -5.37
N ILE A 110 -14.35 -9.66 -4.88
CA ILE A 110 -13.20 -9.30 -4.04
C ILE A 110 -13.74 -8.66 -2.75
N ALA A 111 -14.03 -9.49 -1.75
CA ALA A 111 -14.66 -9.11 -0.49
C ALA A 111 -14.07 -9.79 0.74
N HIS A 112 -13.50 -10.99 0.62
CA HIS A 112 -12.99 -11.74 1.77
C HIS A 112 -11.47 -11.67 1.79
N PHE A 113 -10.95 -10.69 2.53
CA PHE A 113 -9.53 -10.49 2.72
C PHE A 113 -9.27 -9.82 4.07
N THR A 114 -8.03 -9.92 4.53
CA THR A 114 -7.61 -9.33 5.79
C THR A 114 -6.89 -8.01 5.52
N THR A 115 -7.27 -6.95 6.24
CA THR A 115 -6.51 -5.70 6.25
C THR A 115 -5.88 -5.44 7.61
N ALA A 116 -4.77 -4.72 7.65
CA ALA A 116 -4.25 -4.21 8.91
C ALA A 116 -3.61 -2.83 8.74
N VAL A 117 -3.84 -1.97 9.72
CA VAL A 117 -3.20 -0.64 9.81
C VAL A 117 -2.26 -0.63 11.00
N PHE A 118 -1.00 -0.25 10.76
CA PHE A 118 0.04 -0.09 11.76
C PHE A 118 0.38 1.39 11.91
N ASP A 119 -0.02 1.99 13.03
CA ASP A 119 0.13 3.42 13.27
C ASP A 119 0.27 3.74 14.77
N LEU A 120 0.49 5.01 15.13
CA LEU A 120 0.56 5.52 16.51
C LEU A 120 -0.74 6.17 16.98
N VAL A 121 -1.62 6.55 16.06
CA VAL A 121 -2.87 7.28 16.32
C VAL A 121 -3.77 6.55 17.34
N PRO A 122 -4.14 7.18 18.47
CA PRO A 122 -5.00 6.54 19.47
C PRO A 122 -6.47 6.49 18.99
N LEU A 123 -6.86 5.45 18.25
CA LEU A 123 -8.24 5.30 17.77
C LEU A 123 -9.26 4.96 18.86
N GLY A 124 -8.81 4.45 20.02
CA GLY A 124 -9.68 3.91 21.08
C GLY A 124 -10.09 2.46 20.80
N ASP A 125 -11.06 1.94 21.55
CA ASP A 125 -11.49 0.54 21.43
C ASP A 125 -12.58 0.31 20.37
N ASP A 126 -13.37 1.35 20.08
CA ASP A 126 -14.48 1.31 19.11
C ASP A 126 -14.06 1.85 17.73
N TRP A 127 -13.04 1.22 17.14
CA TRP A 127 -12.55 1.54 15.78
C TRP A 127 -13.16 0.63 14.70
N ARG A 128 -14.09 -0.25 15.05
CA ARG A 128 -14.76 -1.14 14.08
C ARG A 128 -15.95 -0.49 13.38
N GLN A 129 -16.40 0.65 13.89
CA GLN A 129 -17.50 1.43 13.33
C GLN A 129 -16.95 2.69 12.68
N GLU A 130 -17.62 3.27 11.70
CA GLU A 130 -17.18 4.56 11.16
C GLU A 130 -17.42 5.66 12.22
N ALA A 131 -16.40 6.49 12.50
CA ALA A 131 -16.55 7.63 13.40
C ALA A 131 -17.52 8.70 12.83
N SER A 132 -18.15 9.48 13.71
CA SER A 132 -18.96 10.64 13.29
C SER A 132 -18.10 11.71 12.60
N LYS A 133 -18.71 12.52 11.72
CA LYS A 133 -18.04 13.65 11.05
C LYS A 133 -17.55 14.73 12.03
N ASP A 134 -18.16 14.79 13.21
CA ASP A 134 -17.78 15.71 14.29
C ASP A 134 -16.57 15.19 15.10
N ASP A 135 -16.11 13.98 14.82
CA ASP A 135 -14.95 13.37 15.44
C ASP A 135 -13.72 13.48 14.52
N TRP A 136 -12.59 13.93 15.06
CA TRP A 136 -11.33 14.07 14.31
C TRP A 136 -10.88 12.74 13.67
N ARG A 137 -11.20 11.60 14.28
CA ARG A 137 -10.86 10.26 13.79
C ARG A 137 -11.47 9.98 12.42
N TYR A 138 -12.60 10.60 12.08
CA TYR A 138 -13.23 10.48 10.75
C TYR A 138 -12.29 10.91 9.61
N TYR A 139 -11.37 11.82 9.87
CA TYR A 139 -10.42 12.35 8.88
C TYR A 139 -9.14 11.52 8.76
N PHE A 140 -8.93 10.55 9.66
CA PHE A 140 -7.84 9.59 9.53
C PHE A 140 -8.21 8.53 8.48
N ARG A 141 -7.66 8.68 7.27
CA ARG A 141 -8.04 7.88 6.09
C ARG A 141 -7.86 6.37 6.29
N PRO A 142 -6.79 5.86 6.94
CA PRO A 142 -6.65 4.43 7.16
C PRO A 142 -7.79 3.82 7.96
N TYR A 143 -8.28 4.51 9.00
CA TYR A 143 -9.41 4.03 9.79
C TYR A 143 -10.67 3.91 8.93
N LYS A 144 -11.06 4.99 8.29
CA LYS A 144 -12.28 5.01 7.48
C LYS A 144 -12.22 4.03 6.31
N THR A 145 -11.13 4.05 5.55
CA THR A 145 -11.00 3.30 4.31
C THR A 145 -10.64 1.86 4.58
N ILE A 146 -9.47 1.63 5.18
CA ILE A 146 -8.83 0.31 5.25
C ILE A 146 -9.46 -0.55 6.35
N LEU A 147 -9.69 0.01 7.54
CA LEU A 147 -10.23 -0.74 8.67
C LEU A 147 -11.74 -0.98 8.58
N VAL A 148 -12.52 0.01 8.17
CA VAL A 148 -14.00 -0.09 8.22
C VAL A 148 -14.59 -0.44 6.84
N ARG A 149 -14.40 0.43 5.85
CA ARG A 149 -15.18 0.34 4.60
C ARG A 149 -14.81 -0.83 3.71
N THR A 150 -13.52 -1.13 3.54
CA THR A 150 -13.11 -2.14 2.54
C THR A 150 -13.52 -3.57 2.92
N VAL A 151 -13.71 -3.83 4.21
CA VAL A 151 -14.03 -5.15 4.78
C VAL A 151 -15.51 -5.36 5.06
N ALA A 152 -16.35 -4.31 4.93
CA ALA A 152 -17.78 -4.36 5.25
C ALA A 152 -18.57 -5.46 4.50
N ASP A 153 -18.06 -5.92 3.36
CA ASP A 153 -18.69 -6.91 2.49
C ASP A 153 -18.27 -8.37 2.79
N GLY A 154 -17.49 -8.62 3.87
CA GLY A 154 -17.13 -9.97 4.34
C GLY A 154 -15.68 -10.18 4.80
N GLY A 155 -14.83 -9.15 4.75
CA GLY A 155 -13.44 -9.22 5.20
C GLY A 155 -13.29 -8.97 6.70
N GLU A 156 -12.05 -8.94 7.16
CA GLU A 156 -11.72 -8.54 8.53
C GLU A 156 -10.54 -7.57 8.56
N SER A 157 -10.47 -6.76 9.61
CA SER A 157 -9.42 -5.76 9.76
C SER A 157 -8.83 -5.75 11.17
N PHE A 158 -7.57 -5.31 11.27
CA PHE A 158 -6.84 -5.20 12.51
C PHE A 158 -6.16 -3.84 12.64
N TYR A 159 -6.31 -3.20 13.80
CA TYR A 159 -5.53 -2.03 14.13
C TYR A 159 -4.41 -2.40 15.11
N VAL A 160 -3.16 -2.17 14.71
CA VAL A 160 -1.99 -2.41 15.57
C VAL A 160 -1.35 -1.06 15.89
N ARG A 161 -1.62 -0.59 17.12
CA ARG A 161 -1.04 0.65 17.61
C ARG A 161 0.39 0.40 18.12
N GLY A 162 1.39 0.98 17.46
CA GLY A 162 2.78 0.85 17.92
C GLY A 162 3.80 1.36 16.91
N ASN A 163 5.03 1.58 17.39
CA ASN A 163 6.13 2.00 16.55
C ASN A 163 6.51 0.88 15.56
N HIS A 164 6.70 1.22 14.28
CA HIS A 164 7.06 0.25 13.23
C HIS A 164 8.35 -0.53 13.53
N ARG A 165 9.31 0.09 14.24
CA ARG A 165 10.53 -0.58 14.71
C ARG A 165 10.23 -1.78 15.61
N ALA A 166 9.11 -1.76 16.33
CA ALA A 166 8.66 -2.88 17.15
C ALA A 166 7.70 -3.79 16.36
N THR A 167 6.73 -3.21 15.65
CA THR A 167 5.61 -3.97 15.08
C THR A 167 5.99 -4.74 13.81
N LEU A 168 6.83 -4.19 12.93
CA LEU A 168 7.23 -4.87 11.70
C LEU A 168 8.12 -6.10 11.98
N PRO A 169 9.18 -6.02 12.82
CA PRO A 169 9.97 -7.21 13.16
C PRO A 169 9.18 -8.25 13.96
N ALA A 170 8.22 -7.83 14.79
CA ALA A 170 7.35 -8.75 15.52
C ALA A 170 6.45 -9.55 14.56
N LEU A 171 5.77 -8.87 13.63
CA LEU A 171 4.97 -9.54 12.60
C LEU A 171 5.82 -10.50 11.77
N TYR A 172 6.99 -10.05 11.31
CA TYR A 172 7.91 -10.88 10.54
C TYR A 172 8.30 -12.17 11.29
N ARG A 173 8.58 -12.06 12.60
CA ARG A 173 8.92 -13.22 13.44
C ARG A 173 7.78 -14.24 13.51
N GLU A 174 6.55 -13.78 13.72
CA GLU A 174 5.39 -14.68 13.81
C GLU A 174 5.09 -15.33 12.46
N VAL A 175 5.20 -14.58 11.36
CA VAL A 175 5.07 -15.14 10.00
C VAL A 175 6.11 -16.23 9.76
N LEU A 176 7.38 -15.99 10.09
CA LEU A 176 8.44 -17.01 9.95
C LEU A 176 8.21 -18.23 10.85
N ARG A 177 7.61 -18.06 12.03
CA ARG A 177 7.29 -19.16 12.93
C ARG A 177 6.22 -20.08 12.36
N LEU A 178 5.22 -19.53 11.68
CA LEU A 178 4.15 -20.29 11.03
C LEU A 178 4.60 -20.97 9.73
N TRP A 179 5.64 -20.44 9.09
CA TRP A 179 6.17 -20.97 7.83
C TRP A 179 7.16 -22.11 8.00
N ARG A 180 7.66 -22.33 9.21
CA ARG A 180 8.58 -23.42 9.58
C ARG A 180 7.81 -24.56 10.21
#